data_AF-A0A1G9JFG0-F1
#
_entry.id   AF-A0A1G9JFG0-F1
#
_cell.length_a   1.000
_cell.length_b   1.000
_cell.length_c   1.000
_cell.angle_alpha   90.00
_cell.angle_beta   90.00
_cell.angle_gamma   90.00
#
_symmetry.space_group_name_H-M   'P 1'
#
loop_
_entity.id
_entity.type
_entity.pdbx_description
1 polymer ?
#
loop_
_entity_poly.entity_id
_entity_poly.type
_entity_poly.pdbx_seq_one_letter_code
_entity_poly.pdbx_strand_id
1 'polypeptide(L)'
;PPVRRIIYTTNAIESLNYQLRKVTKNRGHFPNDQAAVKLLWLAICNIEDKRAKERAKVDSKTRANRSKSFHKLIEGTTTQGWTDALGILVLNYPDRLGPYLNR
;
A
#
# COMPACT_ATOMS: atom_id res chain seq x y z
N PRO A 1 2.74 -17.95 -9.71
CA PRO A 1 1.27 -17.78 -9.47
C PRO A 1 0.91 -16.85 -8.30
N PRO A 2 1.68 -16.80 -7.19
CA PRO A 2 1.51 -15.78 -6.13
C PRO A 2 2.33 -14.51 -6.37
N VAL A 3 3.59 -14.67 -6.79
CA VAL A 3 4.51 -13.57 -7.14
C VAL A 3 3.90 -12.66 -8.21
N ARG A 4 3.37 -13.24 -9.30
CA ARG A 4 2.66 -12.48 -10.34
C ARG A 4 1.44 -11.75 -9.77
N ARG A 5 0.62 -12.36 -8.92
CA ARG A 5 -0.54 -11.68 -8.32
C ARG A 5 -0.13 -10.46 -7.50
N ILE A 6 0.97 -10.56 -6.77
CA ILE A 6 1.49 -9.48 -5.92
C ILE A 6 2.14 -8.38 -6.75
N ILE A 7 3.02 -8.73 -7.70
CA ILE A 7 3.66 -7.77 -8.61
C ILE A 7 2.61 -7.07 -9.47
N TYR A 8 1.59 -7.80 -9.92
CA TYR A 8 0.45 -7.27 -10.67
C TYR A 8 -0.69 -6.76 -9.78
N THR A 9 -0.49 -6.58 -8.46
CA THR A 9 -1.40 -5.71 -7.69
C THR A 9 -1.13 -4.25 -8.05
N THR A 10 -1.26 -3.94 -9.34
CA THR A 10 -1.15 -2.60 -9.89
C THR A 10 -2.22 -1.69 -9.31
N ASN A 11 -3.32 -2.23 -8.76
CA ASN A 11 -4.37 -1.48 -8.04
C ASN A 11 -3.83 -0.44 -7.05
N ALA A 12 -2.76 -0.75 -6.29
CA ALA A 12 -2.22 0.21 -5.32
C ALA A 12 -1.52 1.40 -6.00
N ILE A 13 -0.71 1.11 -7.02
CA ILE A 13 0.04 2.09 -7.81
C ILE A 13 -0.90 2.88 -8.72
N GLU A 14 -1.85 2.20 -9.37
CA GLU A 14 -2.91 2.77 -10.20
C GLU A 14 -3.82 3.68 -9.38
N SER A 15 -4.25 3.26 -8.18
CA SER A 15 -5.07 4.08 -7.28
C SER A 15 -4.32 5.35 -6.85
N LEU A 16 -3.03 5.26 -6.58
CA LEU A 16 -2.19 6.43 -6.25
C LEU A 16 -2.06 7.35 -7.47
N ASN A 17 -1.69 6.80 -8.63
CA ASN A 17 -1.54 7.55 -9.87
C ASN A 17 -2.84 8.24 -10.30
N TYR A 18 -3.98 7.57 -10.14
CA TYR A 18 -5.30 8.14 -10.39
C TYR A 18 -5.56 9.36 -9.51
N GLN A 19 -5.26 9.27 -8.21
CA GLN A 19 -5.44 10.38 -7.28
C GLN A 19 -4.51 11.56 -7.59
N LEU A 20 -3.25 11.29 -7.92
CA LEU A 20 -2.30 12.34 -8.33
C LEU A 20 -2.77 13.04 -9.62
N ARG A 21 -3.17 12.27 -10.63
CA ARG A 21 -3.74 12.82 -11.88
C ARG A 21 -4.99 13.65 -11.62
N LYS A 22 -5.84 13.26 -10.67
CA LYS A 22 -7.03 14.02 -10.28
C LYS A 22 -6.68 15.39 -9.70
N VAL A 23 -5.63 15.47 -8.86
CA VAL A 23 -5.21 16.74 -8.24
C VAL A 23 -4.52 17.66 -9.25
N THR A 24 -3.81 17.11 -10.23
CA THR A 24 -3.11 17.89 -11.25
C THR A 24 -3.96 18.25 -12.46
N LYS A 25 -5.07 17.54 -12.73
CA LYS A 25 -5.94 17.74 -13.90
C LYS A 25 -6.37 19.20 -14.13
N ASN A 26 -6.63 19.94 -13.05
CA ASN A 26 -7.12 21.32 -13.12
C ASN A 26 -6.01 22.36 -12.88
N ARG A 27 -4.75 21.95 -12.75
CA ARG A 27 -3.59 22.83 -12.47
C ARG A 27 -2.50 22.58 -13.52
N GLY A 28 -2.75 23.08 -14.73
CA GLY A 28 -1.88 22.89 -15.90
C GLY A 28 -0.69 23.85 -15.99
N HIS A 29 -0.76 25.03 -15.37
CA HIS A 29 0.34 25.99 -15.34
C HIS A 29 0.83 26.19 -13.91
N PHE A 30 2.11 25.91 -13.67
CA PHE A 30 2.78 26.14 -12.40
C PHE A 30 3.75 27.31 -12.55
N PRO A 31 3.85 28.20 -11.54
CA PRO A 31 4.75 29.35 -11.58
C PRO A 31 6.24 28.96 -11.51
N ASN A 32 6.56 27.79 -10.95
CA ASN A 32 7.88 27.18 -10.94
C ASN A 32 7.79 25.68 -10.55
N ASP A 33 8.88 24.94 -10.71
CA ASP A 33 8.94 23.50 -10.41
C ASP A 33 8.68 23.19 -8.93
N GLN A 34 9.12 24.07 -8.02
CA GLN A 34 8.91 23.91 -6.58
C GLN A 34 7.42 23.94 -6.22
N ALA A 35 6.62 24.74 -6.91
CA ALA A 35 5.17 24.78 -6.73
C ALA A 35 4.50 23.46 -7.17
N ALA A 36 4.97 22.85 -8.26
CA ALA A 36 4.49 21.53 -8.70
C ALA A 36 4.85 20.43 -7.69
N VAL A 37 6.10 20.41 -7.23
CA VAL A 37 6.57 19.45 -6.21
C VAL A 37 5.79 19.60 -4.90
N LYS A 38 5.59 20.84 -4.43
CA LYS A 38 4.82 21.13 -3.21
C LYS A 38 3.37 20.65 -3.33
N LEU A 39 2.74 20.82 -4.49
CA LEU A 39 1.40 20.31 -4.72
C LEU A 39 1.34 18.79 -4.65
N LEU A 40 2.27 18.10 -5.32
CA LEU A 40 2.32 16.64 -5.30
C LEU A 40 2.56 16.11 -3.89
N TRP A 41 3.45 16.76 -3.13
CA TRP A 41 3.69 16.42 -1.72
C TRP A 41 2.42 16.57 -0.87
N LEU A 42 1.73 17.70 -0.96
CA LEU A 42 0.46 17.92 -0.26
C LEU A 42 -0.62 16.91 -0.65
N ALA A 43 -0.67 16.53 -1.94
CA ALA A 43 -1.58 15.50 -2.42
C ALA A 43 -1.28 14.16 -1.76
N ILE A 44 -0.01 13.74 -1.70
CA ILE A 44 0.42 12.50 -1.05
C ILE A 44 0.05 12.51 0.44
N CYS A 45 0.34 13.60 1.16
CA CYS A 45 -0.03 13.72 2.58
C CYS A 45 -1.53 13.54 2.80
N ASN A 46 -2.37 14.19 1.99
CA ASN A 46 -3.82 14.06 2.09
C ASN A 46 -4.31 12.63 1.81
N ILE A 47 -3.72 11.95 0.82
CA ILE A 47 -4.04 10.55 0.49
C ILE A 47 -3.73 9.65 1.70
N GLU A 48 -2.55 9.83 2.30
CA GLU A 48 -2.11 9.03 3.44
C GLU A 48 -2.93 9.33 4.70
N ASP A 49 -3.26 10.60 4.98
CA ASP A 49 -4.16 10.98 6.07
C ASP A 49 -5.55 10.36 5.91
N LYS A 50 -6.08 10.35 4.68
CA LYS A 50 -7.38 9.72 4.39
C LYS A 50 -7.30 8.21 4.64
N ARG A 51 -6.26 7.53 4.14
CA ARG A 51 -6.03 6.10 4.38
C ARG A 51 -5.85 5.79 5.87
N ALA A 52 -5.14 6.63 6.61
CA ALA A 52 -4.98 6.48 8.06
C ALA A 52 -6.31 6.60 8.79
N LYS A 53 -7.15 7.58 8.43
CA LYS A 53 -8.52 7.73 8.98
C LYS A 53 -9.41 6.53 8.64
N GLU A 54 -9.33 6.02 7.42
CA GLU A 54 -10.05 4.80 7.02
C GLU A 54 -9.60 3.59 7.82
N ARG A 55 -8.29 3.40 8.01
CA ARG A 55 -7.73 2.35 8.88
C ARG A 55 -8.20 2.48 10.33
N ALA A 56 -8.20 3.68 10.89
CA ALA A 56 -8.70 3.92 12.25
C ALA A 56 -10.21 3.64 12.39
N LYS A 57 -11.01 3.94 11.36
CA LYS A 57 -12.44 3.59 11.30
C LYS A 57 -12.66 2.09 11.21
N VAL A 58 -11.82 1.37 10.46
CA VAL A 58 -11.87 -0.09 10.42
C VAL A 58 -11.52 -0.66 11.78
N ASP A 59 -10.39 -0.27 12.39
CA ASP A 59 -9.99 -0.81 13.70
C ASP A 59 -11.03 -0.52 14.79
N SER A 60 -11.58 0.70 14.85
CA SER A 60 -12.65 1.04 15.80
C SER A 60 -13.93 0.23 15.58
N LYS A 61 -14.36 -0.01 14.33
CA LYS A 61 -15.49 -0.90 14.01
C LYS A 61 -15.17 -2.36 14.32
N THR A 62 -13.96 -2.83 14.04
CA THR A 62 -13.50 -4.18 14.37
C THR A 62 -13.47 -4.39 15.87
N ARG A 63 -13.08 -3.38 16.67
CA ARG A 63 -13.12 -3.40 18.14
C ARG A 63 -14.54 -3.47 18.69
N ALA A 64 -15.48 -2.74 18.08
CA ALA A 64 -16.91 -2.83 18.42
C ALA A 64 -17.52 -4.20 18.05
N ASN A 65 -17.11 -4.79 16.92
CA ASN A 65 -17.57 -6.12 16.50
C ASN A 65 -16.87 -7.29 17.23
N ARG A 66 -15.67 -7.08 17.81
CA ARG A 66 -14.90 -8.09 18.57
C ARG A 66 -15.60 -8.55 19.85
N SER A 67 -16.57 -7.78 20.35
CA SER A 67 -17.43 -8.17 21.47
C SER A 67 -18.41 -9.30 21.12
N LYS A 68 -18.54 -9.72 19.83
CA LYS A 68 -19.52 -10.71 19.38
C LYS A 68 -18.96 -11.98 18.72
N SER A 69 -17.64 -12.13 18.49
CA SER A 69 -17.09 -13.42 18.04
C SER A 69 -15.70 -13.72 18.60
N PHE A 70 -15.61 -14.86 19.29
CA PHE A 70 -14.36 -15.55 19.62
C PHE A 70 -13.83 -16.18 18.34
N HIS A 71 -12.89 -15.52 17.65
CA HIS A 71 -11.69 -16.09 17.01
C HIS A 71 -10.96 -14.95 16.30
N LYS A 72 -9.77 -14.64 16.82
CA LYS A 72 -8.97 -13.47 16.49
C LYS A 72 -8.25 -13.67 15.15
N LEU A 73 -8.85 -13.24 14.05
CA LEU A 73 -8.10 -12.95 12.82
C LEU A 73 -7.78 -11.46 12.80
N ILE A 74 -6.50 -11.13 12.98
CA ILE A 74 -5.98 -9.77 12.84
C ILE A 74 -5.65 -9.58 11.35
N GLU A 75 -6.60 -9.08 10.57
CA GLU A 75 -6.29 -8.64 9.20
C GLU A 75 -5.59 -7.27 9.25
N GLY A 76 -4.43 -7.17 8.61
CA GLY A 76 -3.63 -5.94 8.53
C GLY A 76 -2.23 -6.00 9.14
N THR A 77 -1.87 -7.09 9.85
CA THR A 77 -0.49 -7.35 10.30
C THR A 77 0.37 -8.05 9.23
N THR A 78 -0.27 -8.61 8.21
CA THR A 78 0.37 -9.40 7.15
C THR A 78 -0.08 -8.87 5.79
N THR A 79 0.87 -8.48 4.94
CA THR A 79 0.57 -8.28 3.52
C THR A 79 0.29 -9.66 2.92
N GLN A 80 -0.97 -9.95 2.59
CA GLN A 80 -1.37 -11.30 2.20
C GLN A 80 -0.55 -11.80 1.01
N GLY A 81 0.04 -12.98 1.17
CA GLY A 81 0.79 -13.69 0.13
C GLY A 81 2.24 -13.27 -0.08
N TRP A 82 2.77 -12.23 0.58
CA TRP A 82 4.19 -11.85 0.40
C TRP A 82 5.16 -12.86 0.99
N THR A 83 4.82 -13.48 2.12
CA THR A 83 5.56 -14.60 2.69
C THR A 83 5.62 -15.77 1.71
N ASP A 84 4.47 -16.11 1.10
CA ASP A 84 4.36 -17.23 0.17
C ASP A 84 5.07 -16.92 -1.15
N ALA A 85 4.97 -15.69 -1.63
CA ALA A 85 5.67 -15.22 -2.81
C ALA A 85 7.18 -15.14 -2.60
N LEU A 86 7.63 -14.71 -1.43
CA LEU A 86 9.04 -14.72 -1.04
C LEU A 86 9.56 -16.15 -1.00
N GLY A 87 8.84 -17.08 -0.39
CA GLY A 87 9.20 -18.51 -0.39
C GLY A 87 9.39 -19.06 -1.82
N ILE A 88 8.45 -18.74 -2.73
CA ILE A 88 8.55 -19.16 -4.14
C ILE A 88 9.74 -18.49 -4.86
N LEU A 89 10.01 -17.22 -4.57
CA LEU A 89 11.15 -16.50 -5.16
C LEU A 89 12.49 -17.07 -4.69
N VAL A 90 12.59 -17.43 -3.41
CA VAL A 90 13.80 -18.03 -2.82
C VAL A 90 14.09 -19.39 -3.43
N LEU A 91 13.06 -20.21 -3.65
CA LEU A 91 13.21 -21.51 -4.31
C LEU A 91 13.62 -21.41 -5.78
N ASN A 92 13.13 -20.39 -6.50
CA ASN A 92 13.44 -20.20 -7.92
C ASN A 92 14.74 -19.43 -8.18
N TYR A 93 15.17 -18.58 -7.25
CA TYR A 93 16.35 -17.70 -7.39
C TYR A 93 17.23 -17.71 -6.14
N PRO A 94 17.73 -18.89 -5.73
CA PRO A 94 18.46 -19.05 -4.46
C PRO A 94 19.73 -18.19 -4.40
N ASP A 95 20.50 -18.12 -5.49
CA ASP A 95 21.76 -17.37 -5.55
C ASP A 95 21.58 -15.84 -5.43
N ARG A 96 20.40 -15.34 -5.82
CA ARG A 96 20.11 -13.89 -5.79
C ARG A 96 19.59 -13.41 -4.44
N LEU A 97 18.80 -14.24 -3.75
CA LEU A 97 18.08 -13.84 -2.54
C LEU A 97 18.66 -14.44 -1.25
N GLY A 98 19.30 -15.61 -1.33
CA GLY A 98 19.92 -16.31 -0.20
C GLY A 98 20.87 -15.44 0.64
N PRO A 99 21.76 -14.63 0.03
CA PRO A 99 22.70 -13.79 0.78
C PRO A 99 22.06 -12.72 1.68
N TYR A 100 20.78 -12.40 1.48
CA TYR A 100 20.09 -11.27 2.14
C TYR A 100 19.01 -11.71 3.14
N LEU A 101 18.75 -13.01 3.30
CA LEU A 101 17.64 -13.52 4.12
C LEU A 101 18.03 -13.89 5.55
N ASN A 102 19.32 -14.07 5.82
CA ASN A 102 19.85 -14.52 7.12
C ASN A 102 20.71 -13.43 7.80
N ARG A 103 20.40 -12.15 7.60
CA ARG A 103 21.14 -11.04 8.18
C ARG A 103 20.34 -10.31 9.24
#